data_AF-A0A6J8A226-F1
#
_entry.id   AF-A0A6J8A226-F1
#
_cell.length_a   1.000
_cell.length_b   1.000
_cell.length_c   1.000
_cell.angle_alpha   90.00
_cell.angle_beta   90.00
_cell.angle_gamma   90.00
#
_symmetry.space_group_name_H-M   'P 1'
#
loop_
_entity.id
_entity.type
_entity.pdbx_description
1 polymer ?
#
loop_
_entity_poly.entity_id
_entity_poly.type
_entity_poly.pdbx_seq_one_letter_code
_entity_poly.pdbx_strand_id
1 'polypeptide(L)'
;MIDLTVQQYMLTETHLGHNTSVNIDGYRYYAVCRPQSTNARFYGGLDCHGKLSFEILASYSVERQDLNQNETTFPGKYIWSTKTGQKLCDALTQADTKYSIKNFLDKSFENTSDDIENAVNTCHEIIVNAANKATVFKKPVKQKKRKNKNFFDTDLKTKREILISKGKLLSKFPFDPIVRGSYFKCYREYNKSRKRKKREFKQKILDSLDGLREDNPKEYWNLIKSLKDDKKEGPEKTVNTNVWYTYFKSLNKIPDKYKSRINQIDNNQK
;
A
#
# COMPACT_ATOMS: atom_id res chain seq x y z
N MET A 1 31.28 21.26 -51.69
CA MET A 1 29.96 21.71 -52.19
C MET A 1 28.91 20.71 -51.67
N ILE A 2 28.62 20.83 -50.37
CA ILE A 2 27.59 20.12 -49.61
C ILE A 2 26.98 21.24 -48.76
N ASP A 3 25.69 21.46 -48.90
CA ASP A 3 24.99 22.65 -48.42
C ASP A 3 24.88 22.73 -46.90
N LEU A 4 25.22 23.90 -46.38
CA LEU A 4 25.34 24.29 -44.97
C LEU A 4 24.02 24.82 -44.36
N THR A 5 22.87 24.29 -44.78
CA THR A 5 21.55 24.86 -44.44
C THR A 5 20.76 24.12 -43.35
N VAL A 6 21.36 23.16 -42.64
CA VAL A 6 20.64 22.37 -41.61
C VAL A 6 21.02 22.72 -40.16
N GLN A 7 22.09 23.50 -39.93
CA GLN A 7 22.54 23.80 -38.55
C GLN A 7 22.01 25.11 -37.95
N GLN A 8 21.20 25.89 -38.66
CA GLN A 8 20.77 27.21 -38.18
C GLN A 8 19.34 27.28 -37.58
N TYR A 9 18.61 26.15 -37.53
CA TYR A 9 17.22 26.13 -37.04
C TYR A 9 17.02 25.59 -35.60
N MET A 10 18.09 25.29 -34.86
CA MET A 10 18.00 24.74 -33.49
C MET A 10 18.23 25.78 -32.38
N LEU A 11 18.20 27.09 -32.68
CA LEU A 11 18.47 28.14 -31.69
C LEU A 11 17.54 29.35 -31.83
N THR A 12 16.23 29.14 -31.86
CA THR A 12 15.22 30.12 -31.40
C THR A 12 13.88 29.42 -31.31
N GLU A 13 13.32 29.27 -30.09
CA GLU A 13 11.89 29.42 -29.79
C GLU A 13 11.58 28.90 -28.38
N THR A 14 11.89 29.74 -27.40
CA THR A 14 11.15 29.82 -26.15
C THR A 14 9.86 30.62 -26.40
N HIS A 15 8.73 30.06 -25.96
CA HIS A 15 7.39 30.69 -25.86
C HIS A 15 6.63 30.90 -27.17
N LEU A 16 5.79 29.94 -27.55
CA LEU A 16 4.33 30.08 -27.78
C LEU A 16 3.76 28.74 -28.28
N GLY A 17 2.67 28.27 -27.66
CA GLY A 17 2.03 27.02 -28.03
C GLY A 17 1.24 27.14 -29.34
N HIS A 18 1.84 26.72 -30.44
CA HIS A 18 1.14 26.51 -31.71
C HIS A 18 1.24 25.03 -32.14
N ASN A 19 0.10 24.46 -32.53
CA ASN A 19 0.02 23.12 -33.09
C ASN A 19 0.57 23.15 -34.52
N THR A 20 1.68 22.46 -34.77
CA THR A 20 2.21 22.23 -36.12
C THR A 20 1.60 20.95 -36.69
N SER A 21 0.87 21.05 -37.80
CA SER A 21 0.47 19.90 -38.62
C SER A 21 1.47 19.73 -39.75
N VAL A 22 2.03 18.52 -39.90
CA VAL A 22 2.85 18.16 -41.07
C VAL A 22 2.03 17.23 -41.95
N ASN A 23 1.99 17.52 -43.25
CA ASN A 23 1.27 16.73 -44.24
C ASN A 23 2.29 15.98 -45.09
N ILE A 24 2.32 14.66 -44.97
CA ILE A 24 3.16 13.77 -45.76
C ILE A 24 2.21 12.74 -46.38
N ASP A 25 2.27 12.59 -47.71
CA ASP A 25 1.52 11.61 -48.50
C ASP A 25 0.00 11.62 -48.32
N GLY A 26 -0.59 12.80 -48.13
CA GLY A 26 -2.05 12.98 -48.07
C GLY A 26 -2.70 12.55 -46.75
N TYR A 27 -1.92 12.14 -45.75
CA TYR A 27 -2.41 11.86 -44.40
C TYR A 27 -2.03 12.99 -43.43
N ARG A 28 -3.04 13.59 -42.78
CA ARG A 28 -2.83 14.58 -41.70
C ARG A 28 -2.45 13.87 -40.41
N TYR A 29 -1.19 13.99 -40.01
CA TYR A 29 -0.72 13.56 -38.70
C TYR A 29 -0.79 14.73 -37.72
N TYR A 30 -1.54 14.54 -36.62
CA TYR A 30 -1.56 15.50 -35.51
C TYR A 30 -0.55 15.04 -34.45
N ALA A 31 0.57 15.74 -34.35
CA ALA A 31 1.48 15.58 -33.22
C ALA A 31 0.88 16.31 -32.01
N VAL A 32 0.16 15.58 -31.15
CA VAL A 32 -0.26 16.10 -29.85
C VAL A 32 0.93 16.00 -28.90
N CYS A 33 1.76 17.06 -28.84
CA CYS A 33 2.72 17.23 -27.76
C CYS A 33 1.96 17.36 -26.44
N ARG A 34 1.83 16.25 -25.69
CA ARG A 34 1.44 16.34 -24.29
C ARG A 34 2.58 17.03 -23.55
N PRO A 35 2.34 18.16 -22.87
CA PRO A 35 3.34 18.70 -21.97
C PRO A 35 3.66 17.63 -20.92
N GLN A 36 4.95 17.39 -20.67
CA GLN A 36 5.42 16.71 -19.47
C GLN A 36 5.12 17.63 -18.27
N SER A 37 3.84 17.79 -17.94
CA SER A 37 3.43 18.52 -16.76
C SER A 37 3.49 17.57 -15.57
N THR A 38 4.39 17.93 -14.65
CA THR A 38 4.16 17.97 -13.20
C THR A 38 3.35 16.82 -12.62
N ASN A 39 4.02 15.99 -11.82
CA ASN A 39 3.48 15.29 -10.66
C ASN A 39 2.00 15.59 -10.37
N ALA A 40 1.10 14.95 -11.11
CA ALA A 40 -0.30 14.89 -10.75
C ALA A 40 -0.34 13.99 -9.53
N ARG A 41 -0.14 14.60 -8.35
CA ARG A 41 -0.57 14.03 -7.08
C ARG A 41 -2.06 13.80 -7.25
N PHE A 42 -2.42 12.58 -7.64
CA PHE A 42 -3.76 12.07 -7.47
C PHE A 42 -4.07 12.15 -5.98
N TYR A 43 -4.68 13.25 -5.55
CA TYR A 43 -5.44 13.33 -4.31
C TYR A 43 -6.71 12.49 -4.46
N GLY A 44 -6.53 11.20 -4.72
CA GLY A 44 -7.53 10.19 -4.46
C GLY A 44 -7.49 9.92 -2.97
N GLY A 45 -8.37 10.57 -2.23
CA GLY A 45 -8.53 10.37 -0.79
C GLY A 45 -8.49 8.87 -0.46
N LEU A 46 -7.76 8.55 0.60
CA LEU A 46 -7.51 7.21 1.15
C LEU A 46 -8.77 6.32 1.06
N ASP A 47 -8.91 5.63 -0.06
CA ASP A 47 -9.94 4.63 -0.28
C ASP A 47 -9.54 3.39 0.54
N CYS A 48 -10.40 3.02 1.48
CA CYS A 48 -10.27 1.85 2.36
C CYS A 48 -10.34 0.50 1.62
N HIS A 49 -10.58 0.52 0.31
CA HIS A 49 -10.44 -0.62 -0.56
C HIS A 49 -9.11 -0.40 -1.26
N GLY A 50 -8.16 -1.32 -1.04
CA GLY A 50 -6.82 -1.21 -1.62
C GLY A 50 -6.95 -0.82 -3.08
N LYS A 51 -6.15 0.15 -3.52
CA LYS A 51 -6.16 0.67 -4.89
C LYS A 51 -6.37 -0.53 -5.82
N LEU A 52 -7.49 -0.55 -6.54
CA LEU A 52 -7.58 -1.37 -7.75
C LEU A 52 -6.65 -0.68 -8.75
N SER A 53 -5.35 -0.73 -8.48
CA SER A 53 -4.31 -0.37 -9.41
C SER A 53 -4.23 -1.56 -10.34
N PHE A 54 -5.07 -1.54 -11.36
CA PHE A 54 -4.68 -2.14 -12.62
C PHE A 54 -3.64 -1.16 -13.17
N GLU A 55 -2.38 -1.33 -12.75
CA GLU A 55 -1.31 -0.77 -13.56
C GLU A 55 -1.48 -1.43 -14.92
N ILE A 56 -1.77 -0.61 -15.93
CA ILE A 56 -1.57 -1.01 -17.31
C ILE A 56 -0.05 -1.16 -17.40
N LEU A 57 0.45 -2.32 -16.98
CA LEU A 57 1.75 -2.79 -17.40
C LEU A 57 1.58 -2.92 -18.91
N ALA A 58 1.94 -1.85 -19.63
CA ALA A 58 2.27 -1.99 -21.03
C ALA A 58 3.34 -3.07 -21.03
N SER A 59 2.95 -4.27 -21.46
CA SER A 59 3.84 -5.40 -21.61
C SER A 59 4.80 -5.06 -22.75
N TYR A 60 5.79 -4.21 -22.47
CA TYR A 60 7.14 -4.55 -22.83
C TYR A 60 7.50 -5.71 -21.92
N SER A 61 7.12 -6.92 -22.33
CA SER A 61 7.82 -8.12 -21.92
C SER A 61 9.24 -7.98 -22.48
N VAL A 62 10.08 -7.23 -21.77
CA VAL A 62 11.47 -7.66 -21.68
C VAL A 62 11.35 -9.03 -21.04
N GLU A 63 11.55 -10.07 -21.83
CA GLU A 63 11.84 -11.40 -21.29
C GLU A 63 12.91 -11.15 -20.23
N ARG A 64 12.51 -11.22 -18.96
CA ARG A 64 13.49 -11.52 -17.93
C ARG A 64 13.94 -12.91 -18.32
N GLN A 65 15.08 -12.97 -19.00
CA GLN A 65 15.86 -14.19 -19.01
C GLN A 65 15.98 -14.56 -17.53
N ASP A 66 15.33 -15.65 -17.16
CA ASP A 66 15.46 -16.29 -15.87
C ASP A 66 16.91 -16.78 -15.75
N LEU A 67 17.83 -15.84 -15.52
CA LEU A 67 19.16 -16.09 -15.03
C LEU A 67 19.03 -16.44 -13.54
N ASN A 68 18.52 -17.64 -13.27
CA ASN A 68 18.97 -18.51 -12.19
C ASN A 68 18.16 -19.81 -12.23
N GLN A 69 18.58 -20.70 -13.14
CA GLN A 69 18.43 -22.12 -12.89
C GLN A 69 19.29 -22.46 -11.66
N ASN A 70 18.65 -22.99 -10.61
CA ASN A 70 19.24 -23.69 -9.45
C ASN A 70 19.80 -22.89 -8.27
N GLU A 71 19.45 -21.63 -8.07
CA GLU A 71 19.43 -21.12 -6.69
C GLU A 71 18.11 -21.56 -6.06
N THR A 72 18.15 -22.67 -5.33
CA THR A 72 17.08 -23.09 -4.43
C THR A 72 16.78 -21.91 -3.50
N THR A 73 15.76 -21.12 -3.82
CA THR A 73 15.30 -20.03 -2.96
C THR A 73 15.08 -20.62 -1.59
N PHE A 74 15.96 -20.25 -0.64
CA PHE A 74 15.92 -20.75 0.72
C PHE A 74 14.47 -20.65 1.22
N PRO A 75 13.86 -21.75 1.70
CA PRO A 75 12.47 -21.71 2.11
C PRO A 75 12.33 -20.67 3.21
N GLY A 76 11.66 -19.56 2.92
CA GLY A 76 11.43 -18.42 3.82
C GLY A 76 10.54 -18.74 5.03
N LYS A 77 10.52 -20.02 5.44
CA LYS A 77 9.85 -20.56 6.61
C LYS A 77 10.53 -20.09 7.89
N TYR A 78 11.86 -19.95 7.89
CA TYR A 78 12.65 -19.66 9.08
C TYR A 78 13.05 -18.17 9.17
N ILE A 79 12.95 -17.57 10.35
CA ILE A 79 13.41 -16.20 10.64
C ILE A 79 14.63 -16.23 11.56
N TRP A 80 15.77 -15.81 11.04
CA TRP A 80 16.97 -15.60 11.85
C TRP A 80 16.92 -14.25 12.58
N SER A 81 17.08 -14.31 13.90
CA SER A 81 17.17 -13.17 14.81
C SER A 81 18.08 -13.58 15.97
N THR A 82 18.65 -12.63 16.71
CA THR A 82 19.50 -12.93 17.87
C THR A 82 18.81 -13.84 18.89
N LYS A 83 17.50 -13.63 19.12
CA LYS A 83 16.69 -14.46 20.03
C LYS A 83 16.37 -15.85 19.47
N THR A 84 16.16 -15.98 18.16
CA THR A 84 15.92 -17.29 17.55
C THR A 84 17.20 -18.11 17.40
N GLY A 85 18.36 -17.45 17.28
CA GLY A 85 19.67 -18.09 17.34
C GLY A 85 19.90 -18.80 18.69
N GLN A 86 19.64 -18.11 19.81
CA GLN A 86 19.74 -18.72 21.15
C GLN A 86 18.84 -19.95 21.31
N LYS A 87 17.58 -19.85 20.87
CA LYS A 87 16.64 -20.99 20.91
C LYS A 87 17.10 -22.17 20.05
N LEU A 88 17.79 -21.91 18.95
CA LEU A 88 18.36 -22.98 18.14
C LEU A 88 19.53 -23.65 18.86
N CYS A 89 20.42 -22.87 19.49
CA CYS A 89 21.49 -23.42 20.32
C CYS A 89 20.92 -24.29 21.46
N ASP A 90 19.86 -23.82 22.12
CA ASP A 90 19.16 -24.58 23.16
C ASP A 90 18.57 -25.88 22.59
N ALA A 91 17.93 -25.81 21.41
CA ALA A 91 17.36 -26.98 20.73
C ALA A 91 18.41 -28.01 20.25
N LEU A 92 19.60 -27.55 19.87
CA LEU A 92 20.75 -28.40 19.53
C LEU A 92 21.34 -29.08 20.78
N THR A 93 21.20 -28.46 21.95
CA THR A 93 21.70 -28.98 23.24
C THR A 93 20.74 -29.99 23.88
N GLN A 94 19.50 -30.09 23.39
CA GLN A 94 18.53 -31.07 23.88
C GLN A 94 19.00 -32.52 23.67
N ALA A 95 18.64 -33.40 24.61
CA ALA A 95 19.10 -34.79 24.65
C ALA A 95 18.87 -35.55 23.33
N ASP A 96 17.67 -35.43 22.74
CA ASP A 96 17.37 -36.14 21.49
C ASP A 96 18.24 -35.67 20.33
N THR A 97 18.40 -34.34 20.16
CA THR A 97 19.20 -33.77 19.07
C THR A 97 20.67 -34.10 19.28
N LYS A 98 21.14 -34.07 20.52
CA LYS A 98 22.50 -34.46 20.90
C LYS A 98 22.77 -35.94 20.62
N TYR A 99 21.78 -36.82 20.85
CA TYR A 99 21.87 -38.23 20.48
C TYR A 99 21.98 -38.40 18.96
N SER A 100 21.16 -37.70 18.17
CA SER A 100 21.25 -37.73 16.70
C SER A 100 22.60 -37.22 16.19
N ILE A 101 23.13 -36.15 16.78
CA ILE A 101 24.48 -35.63 16.45
C ILE A 101 25.54 -36.67 16.79
N LYS A 102 25.47 -37.29 17.98
CA LYS A 102 26.44 -38.32 18.37
C LYS A 102 26.38 -39.53 17.45
N ASN A 103 25.18 -40.02 17.13
CA ASN A 103 24.97 -41.13 16.20
C ASN A 103 25.50 -40.80 14.79
N PHE A 104 25.36 -39.55 14.35
CA PHE A 104 25.95 -39.09 13.09
C PHE A 104 27.48 -39.08 13.13
N LEU A 105 28.09 -38.65 14.24
CA LEU A 105 29.56 -38.62 14.41
C LEU A 105 30.16 -40.02 14.58
N ASP A 106 29.44 -40.94 15.23
CA ASP A 106 29.89 -42.32 15.45
C ASP A 106 29.74 -43.17 14.17
N LYS A 107 28.94 -42.72 13.18
CA LYS A 107 28.73 -43.42 11.92
C LYS A 107 29.90 -43.13 10.96
N SER A 108 30.59 -44.19 10.54
CA SER A 108 31.57 -44.10 9.44
C SER A 108 30.84 -44.03 8.10
N PHE A 109 31.12 -43.00 7.32
CA PHE A 109 30.67 -42.89 5.93
C PHE A 109 31.83 -43.24 5.02
N GLU A 110 31.61 -44.13 4.04
CA GLU A 110 32.63 -44.39 3.02
C GLU A 110 32.65 -43.24 2.02
N ASN A 111 33.75 -43.07 1.28
CA ASN A 111 33.89 -41.99 0.29
C ASN A 111 33.17 -42.31 -1.03
N THR A 112 32.01 -42.94 -0.93
CA THR A 112 31.13 -43.32 -2.04
C THR A 112 30.09 -42.22 -2.22
N SER A 113 29.67 -41.95 -3.46
CA SER A 113 28.70 -40.88 -3.76
C SER A 113 27.42 -40.97 -2.92
N ASP A 114 26.88 -42.18 -2.76
CA ASP A 114 25.63 -42.43 -2.03
C ASP A 114 25.80 -42.17 -0.52
N ASP A 115 26.96 -42.50 0.05
CA ASP A 115 27.24 -42.28 1.47
C ASP A 115 27.44 -40.80 1.79
N ILE A 116 28.04 -40.04 0.87
CA ILE A 116 28.14 -38.58 0.97
C ILE A 116 26.74 -37.96 0.96
N GLU A 117 25.86 -38.39 0.04
CA GLU A 117 24.48 -37.89 -0.03
C GLU A 117 23.68 -38.25 1.24
N ASN A 118 23.84 -39.47 1.73
CA ASN A 118 23.24 -39.91 2.99
C ASN A 118 23.75 -39.09 4.19
N ALA A 119 25.04 -38.76 4.23
CA ALA A 119 25.61 -37.91 5.28
C ALA A 119 25.02 -36.50 5.24
N VAL A 120 24.93 -35.90 4.04
CA VAL A 120 24.34 -34.58 3.84
C VAL A 120 22.87 -34.56 4.26
N ASN A 121 22.09 -35.57 3.87
CA ASN A 121 20.68 -35.68 4.24
C ASN A 121 20.50 -35.86 5.75
N THR A 122 21.31 -36.70 6.39
CA THR A 122 21.26 -36.89 7.85
C THR A 122 21.60 -35.59 8.59
N CYS A 123 22.62 -34.86 8.14
CA CYS A 123 22.99 -33.56 8.69
C CYS A 123 21.86 -32.53 8.51
N HIS A 124 21.25 -32.50 7.31
CA HIS A 124 20.12 -31.64 7.00
C HIS A 124 18.93 -31.92 7.93
N GLU A 125 18.57 -33.18 8.15
CA GLU A 125 17.48 -33.58 9.05
C GLU A 125 17.72 -33.15 10.49
N ILE A 126 18.95 -33.29 11.01
CA ILE A 126 19.31 -32.84 12.36
C ILE A 126 19.08 -31.33 12.50
N ILE A 127 19.54 -30.54 11.52
CA ILE A 127 19.40 -29.08 11.52
C ILE A 127 17.92 -28.68 11.41
N VAL A 128 17.16 -29.33 10.52
CA VAL A 128 15.72 -29.06 10.34
C VAL A 128 14.94 -29.40 11.60
N ASN A 129 15.22 -30.54 12.24
CA ASN A 129 14.57 -30.94 13.48
C ASN A 129 14.86 -29.96 14.62
N ALA A 130 16.11 -29.52 14.76
CA ALA A 130 16.49 -28.50 15.72
C ALA A 130 15.78 -27.16 15.44
N ALA A 131 15.73 -26.72 14.18
CA ALA A 131 15.04 -25.49 13.77
C ALA A 131 13.52 -25.54 14.01
N ASN A 132 12.91 -26.71 13.79
CA ASN A 132 11.49 -26.95 14.03
C ASN A 132 11.18 -26.86 15.55
N LYS A 133 12.03 -27.47 16.39
CA LYS A 133 11.94 -27.40 17.86
C LYS A 133 12.15 -25.97 18.39
N ALA A 134 13.05 -25.21 17.78
CA ALA A 134 13.33 -23.82 18.15
C ALA A 134 12.20 -22.82 17.75
N THR A 135 11.11 -23.29 17.11
CA THR A 135 9.97 -22.47 16.66
C THR A 135 10.37 -21.26 15.83
N VAL A 136 11.38 -21.42 14.96
CA VAL A 136 11.94 -20.35 14.13
C VAL A 136 10.99 -19.95 12.98
N PHE A 137 9.78 -20.50 12.96
CA PHE A 137 8.79 -20.27 11.92
C PHE A 137 8.27 -18.84 11.90
N LYS A 138 8.19 -18.27 10.70
CA LYS A 138 7.35 -17.11 10.44
C LYS A 138 5.90 -17.49 10.71
N LYS A 139 5.35 -17.06 11.85
CA LYS A 139 3.91 -17.22 12.11
C LYS A 139 3.15 -16.58 10.94
N PRO A 140 2.18 -17.27 10.32
CA PRO A 140 1.37 -16.66 9.30
C PRO A 140 0.70 -15.43 9.93
N VAL A 141 0.96 -14.26 9.36
CA VAL A 141 0.30 -13.03 9.80
C VAL A 141 -1.18 -13.26 9.54
N LYS A 142 -1.96 -13.52 10.61
CA LYS A 142 -3.41 -13.64 10.50
C LYS A 142 -3.92 -12.31 9.95
N GLN A 143 -4.29 -12.30 8.68
CA GLN A 143 -4.91 -11.12 8.09
C GLN A 143 -6.18 -10.84 8.89
N LYS A 144 -6.21 -9.70 9.59
CA LYS A 144 -7.42 -9.28 10.31
C LYS A 144 -8.56 -9.26 9.29
N LYS A 145 -9.59 -10.08 9.52
CA LYS A 145 -10.81 -10.05 8.71
C LYS A 145 -11.30 -8.61 8.72
N ARG A 146 -11.29 -7.95 7.56
CA ARG A 146 -11.81 -6.60 7.43
C ARG A 146 -13.29 -6.69 7.77
N LYS A 147 -13.75 -5.98 8.80
CA LYS A 147 -15.18 -5.85 9.05
C LYS A 147 -15.80 -5.27 7.78
N ASN A 148 -16.79 -5.97 7.22
CA ASN A 148 -17.54 -5.43 6.10
C ASN A 148 -18.24 -4.16 6.59
N LYS A 149 -18.16 -3.10 5.81
CA LYS A 149 -18.87 -1.87 6.14
C LYS A 149 -20.36 -2.14 6.09
N ASN A 150 -21.12 -1.68 7.08
CA ASN A 150 -22.55 -1.96 7.23
C ASN A 150 -23.41 -1.48 6.05
N PHE A 151 -22.91 -0.58 5.18
CA PHE A 151 -23.61 -0.13 3.96
C PHE A 151 -23.26 -0.92 2.68
N PHE A 152 -22.42 -1.96 2.78
CA PHE A 152 -21.94 -2.72 1.62
C PHE A 152 -22.82 -3.96 1.38
N ASP A 153 -23.93 -3.74 0.67
CA ASP A 153 -24.91 -4.79 0.39
C ASP A 153 -24.45 -5.76 -0.72
N THR A 154 -25.21 -6.85 -0.88
CA THR A 154 -25.05 -7.85 -1.95
C THR A 154 -25.00 -7.22 -3.35
N ASP A 155 -25.86 -6.23 -3.64
CA ASP A 155 -25.86 -5.48 -4.93
C ASP A 155 -24.53 -4.74 -5.19
N LEU A 156 -23.89 -4.17 -4.15
CA LEU A 156 -22.58 -3.53 -4.35
C LEU A 156 -21.47 -4.56 -4.54
N LYS A 157 -21.62 -5.75 -3.94
CA LYS A 157 -20.70 -6.86 -4.12
C LYS A 157 -20.75 -7.38 -5.56
N THR A 158 -21.94 -7.66 -6.09
CA THR A 158 -22.11 -8.14 -7.47
C THR A 158 -21.60 -7.13 -8.49
N LYS A 159 -21.95 -5.84 -8.35
CA LYS A 159 -21.40 -4.76 -9.20
C LYS A 159 -19.88 -4.66 -9.14
N ARG A 160 -19.29 -4.89 -7.96
CA ARG A 160 -17.82 -4.91 -7.80
C ARG A 160 -17.19 -6.11 -8.51
N GLU A 161 -17.80 -7.28 -8.42
CA GLU A 161 -17.33 -8.48 -9.12
C GLU A 161 -17.36 -8.30 -10.65
N ILE A 162 -18.45 -7.72 -11.18
CA ILE A 162 -18.56 -7.35 -12.60
C ILE A 162 -17.49 -6.32 -12.99
N LEU A 163 -17.24 -5.32 -12.14
CA LEU A 163 -16.21 -4.33 -12.40
C LEU A 163 -14.81 -4.97 -12.43
N ILE A 164 -14.53 -5.92 -11.54
CA ILE A 164 -13.25 -6.65 -11.51
C ILE A 164 -13.10 -7.52 -12.77
N SER A 165 -14.15 -8.23 -13.20
CA SER A 165 -14.08 -9.05 -14.42
C SER A 165 -13.82 -8.20 -15.67
N LYS A 166 -14.50 -7.05 -15.79
CA LYS A 166 -14.22 -6.07 -16.86
C LYS A 166 -12.82 -5.47 -16.76
N GLY A 167 -12.30 -5.24 -15.56
CA GLY A 167 -10.93 -4.79 -15.34
C GLY A 167 -9.90 -5.80 -15.82
N LYS A 168 -10.13 -7.09 -15.58
CA LYS A 168 -9.31 -8.18 -16.16
C LYS A 168 -9.37 -8.19 -17.68
N LEU A 169 -10.53 -7.96 -18.27
CA LEU A 169 -10.68 -7.89 -19.74
C LEU A 169 -9.94 -6.68 -20.32
N LEU A 170 -10.04 -5.52 -19.68
CA LEU A 170 -9.29 -4.31 -20.07
C LEU A 170 -7.78 -4.51 -20.00
N SER A 171 -7.30 -5.28 -19.02
CA SER A 171 -5.88 -5.63 -18.93
C SER A 171 -5.42 -6.51 -20.10
N LYS A 172 -6.30 -7.34 -20.67
CA LYS A 172 -5.99 -8.18 -21.84
C LYS A 172 -6.08 -7.40 -23.15
N PHE A 173 -7.04 -6.48 -23.26
CA PHE A 173 -7.32 -5.71 -24.48
C PHE A 173 -7.33 -4.20 -24.17
N PRO A 174 -6.17 -3.57 -23.94
CA PRO A 174 -6.10 -2.18 -23.47
C PRO A 174 -6.51 -1.14 -24.52
N PHE A 175 -6.38 -1.46 -25.80
CA PHE A 175 -6.66 -0.55 -26.93
C PHE A 175 -8.05 -0.76 -27.54
N ASP A 176 -8.77 -1.81 -27.16
CA ASP A 176 -10.12 -2.06 -27.66
C ASP A 176 -11.10 -1.01 -27.08
N PRO A 177 -11.70 -0.15 -27.93
CA PRO A 177 -12.61 0.90 -27.48
C PRO A 177 -13.88 0.35 -26.82
N ILE A 178 -14.35 -0.83 -27.24
CA ILE A 178 -15.55 -1.47 -26.70
C ILE A 178 -15.28 -1.93 -25.26
N VAL A 179 -14.17 -2.65 -25.04
CA VAL A 179 -13.76 -3.13 -23.72
C VAL A 179 -13.53 -1.95 -22.77
N ARG A 180 -12.81 -0.93 -23.25
CA ARG A 180 -12.53 0.29 -22.49
C ARG A 180 -13.81 1.04 -22.10
N GLY A 181 -14.70 1.29 -23.07
CA GLY A 181 -15.98 1.96 -22.83
C GLY A 181 -16.85 1.20 -21.84
N SER A 182 -16.91 -0.13 -21.99
CA SER A 182 -17.66 -1.04 -21.12
C SER A 182 -17.16 -1.01 -19.67
N TYR A 183 -15.83 -1.01 -19.46
CA TYR A 183 -15.22 -0.88 -18.13
C TYR A 183 -15.57 0.47 -17.48
N PHE A 184 -15.32 1.59 -18.16
CA PHE A 184 -15.56 2.91 -17.58
C PHE A 184 -17.04 3.22 -17.36
N LYS A 185 -17.95 2.65 -18.17
CA LYS A 185 -19.40 2.70 -17.91
C LYS A 185 -19.75 1.99 -16.60
N CYS A 186 -19.31 0.74 -16.44
CA CYS A 186 -19.53 -0.04 -15.23
C CYS A 186 -18.91 0.62 -13.99
N TYR A 187 -17.71 1.20 -14.13
CA TYR A 187 -17.03 1.94 -13.07
C TYR A 187 -17.85 3.14 -12.57
N ARG A 188 -18.41 3.94 -13.49
CA ARG A 188 -19.27 5.09 -13.15
C ARG A 188 -20.54 4.65 -12.42
N GLU A 189 -21.21 3.60 -12.91
CA GLU A 189 -22.43 3.05 -12.31
C GLU A 189 -22.18 2.49 -10.90
N TYR A 190 -21.09 1.72 -10.73
CA TYR A 190 -20.65 1.23 -9.43
C TYR A 190 -20.40 2.38 -8.45
N ASN A 191 -19.63 3.40 -8.88
CA ASN A 191 -19.33 4.54 -8.02
C ASN A 191 -20.57 5.36 -7.66
N LYS A 192 -21.52 5.53 -8.59
CA LYS A 192 -22.80 6.19 -8.34
C LYS A 192 -23.60 5.44 -7.28
N SER A 193 -23.76 4.11 -7.45
CA SER A 193 -24.45 3.24 -6.50
C SER A 193 -23.77 3.24 -5.12
N ARG A 194 -22.43 3.15 -5.08
CA ARG A 194 -21.62 3.19 -3.85
C ARG A 194 -21.83 4.50 -3.08
N LYS A 195 -21.76 5.65 -3.76
CA LYS A 195 -21.95 6.97 -3.15
C LYS A 195 -23.39 7.11 -2.64
N ARG A 196 -24.38 6.66 -3.41
CA ARG A 196 -25.81 6.72 -3.04
C ARG A 196 -26.07 5.92 -1.76
N LYS A 197 -25.73 4.63 -1.73
CA LYS A 197 -25.94 3.76 -0.55
C LYS A 197 -25.20 4.26 0.70
N LYS A 198 -24.00 4.82 0.52
CA LYS A 198 -23.28 5.46 1.63
C LYS A 198 -24.05 6.66 2.21
N ARG A 199 -24.70 7.47 1.38
CA ARG A 199 -25.53 8.59 1.83
C ARG A 199 -26.81 8.09 2.51
N GLU A 200 -27.51 7.14 1.88
CA GLU A 200 -28.71 6.51 2.45
C GLU A 200 -28.44 5.91 3.84
N PHE A 201 -27.33 5.19 4.00
CA PHE A 201 -26.93 4.63 5.30
C PHE A 201 -26.67 5.71 6.36
N LYS A 202 -25.98 6.80 5.97
CA LYS A 202 -25.77 7.94 6.88
C LYS A 202 -27.09 8.60 7.26
N GLN A 203 -27.98 8.80 6.30
CA GLN A 203 -29.29 9.40 6.54
C GLN A 203 -30.09 8.54 7.51
N LYS A 204 -30.18 7.23 7.26
CA LYS A 204 -30.85 6.28 8.16
C LYS A 204 -30.33 6.34 9.60
N ILE A 205 -29.02 6.50 9.78
CA ILE A 205 -28.42 6.67 11.12
C ILE A 205 -28.89 7.98 11.77
N LEU A 206 -28.91 9.09 11.01
CA LEU A 206 -29.39 10.38 11.51
C LEU A 206 -30.88 10.30 11.88
N ASP A 207 -31.70 9.76 10.99
CA ASP A 207 -33.13 9.57 11.23
C ASP A 207 -33.38 8.69 12.48
N SER A 208 -32.56 7.65 12.68
CA SER A 208 -32.63 6.81 13.88
C SER A 208 -32.19 7.57 15.14
N LEU A 209 -31.18 8.42 15.06
CA LEU A 209 -30.72 9.24 16.19
C LEU A 209 -31.77 10.27 16.59
N ASP A 210 -32.44 10.89 15.62
CA ASP A 210 -33.47 11.89 15.88
C ASP A 210 -34.69 11.25 16.55
N GLY A 211 -35.13 10.06 16.09
CA GLY A 211 -36.22 9.32 16.75
C GLY A 211 -35.87 8.79 18.15
N LEU A 212 -34.68 8.22 18.33
CA LEU A 212 -34.26 7.64 19.62
C LEU A 212 -33.98 8.68 20.71
N ARG A 213 -33.79 9.95 20.34
CA ARG A 213 -33.45 11.01 21.30
C ARG A 213 -34.54 11.22 22.34
N GLU A 214 -35.80 11.11 21.94
CA GLU A 214 -36.96 11.34 22.79
C GLU A 214 -37.49 10.02 23.38
N ASP A 215 -37.52 8.95 22.59
CA ASP A 215 -38.14 7.68 22.98
C ASP A 215 -37.24 6.77 23.85
N ASN A 216 -35.93 6.71 23.56
CA ASN A 216 -35.02 5.77 24.24
C ASN A 216 -33.57 6.27 24.32
N PRO A 217 -33.23 7.08 25.35
CA PRO A 217 -31.92 7.71 25.45
C PRO A 217 -30.77 6.69 25.60
N LYS A 218 -31.02 5.48 26.10
CA LYS A 218 -29.98 4.46 26.28
C LYS A 218 -29.51 3.90 24.93
N GLU A 219 -30.43 3.62 24.02
CA GLU A 219 -30.10 3.14 22.66
C GLU A 219 -29.43 4.24 21.83
N TYR A 220 -29.87 5.49 21.98
CA TYR A 220 -29.21 6.65 21.39
C TYR A 220 -27.71 6.71 21.72
N TRP A 221 -27.36 6.61 23.01
CA TRP A 221 -25.95 6.63 23.44
C TRP A 221 -25.16 5.41 22.96
N ASN A 222 -25.79 4.24 22.89
CA ASN A 222 -25.17 3.04 22.32
C ASN A 222 -24.86 3.20 20.83
N LEU A 223 -25.79 3.78 20.07
CA LEU A 223 -25.60 4.07 18.65
C LEU A 223 -24.46 5.07 18.45
N ILE A 224 -24.40 6.15 19.25
CA ILE A 224 -23.28 7.11 19.21
C ILE A 224 -21.94 6.45 19.53
N LYS A 225 -21.87 5.60 20.56
CA LYS A 225 -20.66 4.85 20.89
C LYS A 225 -20.21 3.98 19.72
N SER A 226 -21.13 3.26 19.08
CA SER A 226 -20.81 2.43 17.91
C SER A 226 -20.23 3.23 16.74
N LEU A 227 -20.73 4.46 16.51
CA LEU A 227 -20.23 5.35 15.46
C LEU A 227 -18.84 5.92 15.78
N LYS A 228 -18.54 6.15 17.06
CA LYS A 228 -17.21 6.55 17.53
C LYS A 228 -16.21 5.39 17.44
N ASP A 229 -16.61 4.18 17.82
CA ASP A 229 -15.74 2.99 17.80
C ASP A 229 -15.31 2.56 16.38
N ASP A 230 -16.13 2.84 15.36
CA ASP A 230 -15.76 2.61 13.95
C ASP A 230 -14.64 3.55 13.48
N LYS A 231 -14.50 4.71 14.14
CA LYS A 231 -13.30 5.53 14.11
C LYS A 231 -12.44 5.16 15.31
N LYS A 232 -11.86 3.95 15.32
CA LYS A 232 -10.59 3.79 16.04
C LYS A 232 -9.61 4.74 15.39
N GLU A 233 -9.56 5.96 15.92
CA GLU A 233 -8.45 6.87 15.76
C GLU A 233 -7.22 5.99 15.96
N GLY A 234 -6.31 6.00 14.98
CA GLY A 234 -5.00 5.40 15.19
C GLY A 234 -4.45 5.93 16.52
N PRO A 235 -3.53 5.18 17.19
CA PRO A 235 -3.06 5.49 18.54
C PRO A 235 -2.94 6.99 18.66
N GLU A 236 -3.77 7.59 19.54
CA GLU A 236 -3.93 9.04 19.67
C GLU A 236 -2.58 9.66 19.40
N LYS A 237 -2.46 10.37 18.26
CA LYS A 237 -1.16 10.93 17.87
C LYS A 237 -0.76 11.78 19.04
N THR A 238 0.22 11.31 19.81
CA THR A 238 0.69 11.98 21.02
C THR A 238 1.21 13.30 20.51
N VAL A 239 0.39 14.34 20.64
CA VAL A 239 0.70 15.63 20.03
C VAL A 239 1.91 16.11 20.80
N ASN A 240 3.04 16.19 20.10
CA ASN A 240 4.31 16.55 20.72
C ASN A 240 4.13 17.86 21.50
N THR A 241 4.62 17.88 22.74
CA THR A 241 4.50 19.02 23.67
C THR A 241 5.02 20.33 23.05
N ASN A 242 5.99 20.27 22.13
CA ASN A 242 6.48 21.45 21.41
C ASN A 242 5.44 22.03 20.44
N VAL A 243 4.59 21.20 19.84
CA VAL A 243 3.49 21.67 18.98
C VAL A 243 2.43 22.40 19.81
N TRP A 244 2.16 21.89 21.02
CA TRP A 244 1.32 22.60 21.99
C TRP A 244 1.94 23.93 22.40
N TYR A 245 3.19 23.92 22.85
CA TYR A 245 3.88 25.12 23.30
C TYR A 245 3.93 26.21 22.22
N THR A 246 4.25 25.85 20.97
CA THR A 246 4.29 26.81 19.85
C THR A 246 2.91 27.39 19.52
N TYR A 247 1.86 26.57 19.54
CA TYR A 247 0.49 27.03 19.36
C TYR A 247 0.07 28.00 20.47
N PHE A 248 0.25 27.64 21.74
CA PHE A 248 -0.11 28.51 22.87
C PHE A 248 0.75 29.77 22.93
N LYS A 249 2.03 29.69 22.58
CA LYS A 249 2.91 30.86 22.45
C LYS A 249 2.42 31.80 21.34
N SER A 250 1.88 31.26 20.25
CA SER A 250 1.31 32.07 19.16
C SER A 250 0.02 32.78 19.55
N LEU A 251 -0.85 32.13 20.34
CA LEU A 251 -2.07 32.74 20.88
C LEU A 251 -1.77 33.86 21.89
N ASN A 252 -0.70 33.70 22.66
CA ASN A 252 -0.24 34.71 23.63
C ASN A 252 0.70 35.75 23.02
N LYS A 253 0.85 35.82 21.69
CA LYS A 253 1.57 36.94 21.07
C LYS A 253 0.76 38.20 21.27
N ILE A 254 1.28 39.10 22.08
CA ILE A 254 0.75 40.45 22.26
C ILE A 254 0.72 41.12 20.87
N PRO A 255 -0.46 41.57 20.40
CA PRO A 255 -0.57 42.27 19.13
C PRO A 255 0.37 43.48 19.10
N ASP A 256 1.05 43.72 17.98
CA ASP A 256 2.10 44.75 17.86
C ASP A 256 1.62 46.15 18.28
N LYS A 257 0.31 46.42 18.10
CA LYS A 257 -0.35 47.65 18.53
C LYS A 257 -0.20 47.95 20.03
N TYR A 258 -0.05 46.92 20.87
CA TYR A 258 0.03 47.09 22.33
C TYR A 258 1.46 47.02 22.87
N LYS A 259 2.45 46.59 22.06
CA LYS A 259 3.85 46.47 22.49
C LYS A 259 4.45 47.81 22.92
N SER A 260 4.16 48.88 22.19
CA SER A 260 4.67 50.22 22.50
C SER A 260 4.16 50.74 23.85
N ARG A 261 2.90 50.43 24.20
CA ARG A 261 2.29 50.86 25.46
C ARG A 261 2.79 50.05 26.66
N ILE A 262 3.04 48.76 26.47
CA ILE A 262 3.60 47.89 27.51
C ILE A 262 5.05 48.28 27.82
N ASN A 263 5.87 48.52 26.79
CA ASN A 263 7.25 48.96 26.98
C ASN A 263 7.36 50.33 27.68
N GLN A 264 6.38 51.22 27.50
CA GLN A 264 6.34 52.50 28.24
C GLN A 264 6.00 52.31 29.72
N ILE A 265 5.14 51.34 30.06
CA ILE A 265 4.77 51.04 31.45
C ILE A 265 5.96 50.39 32.18
N ASP A 266 6.63 49.43 31.54
CA ASP A 266 7.78 48.73 32.15
C ASP A 266 9.00 49.64 32.34
N ASN A 267 9.21 50.61 31.45
CA ASN A 267 10.30 51.60 31.58
C ASN A 267 10.03 52.67 32.64
N ASN A 268 8.78 52.85 33.08
CA ASN A 268 8.41 53.80 34.13
C ASN A 268 8.41 53.17 35.54
N GLN A 269 8.72 51.87 35.66
CA GLN A 269 8.84 51.15 36.94
C GLN A 269 10.30 50.85 37.34
N LYS A 270 11.28 51.40 36.62
CA LYS A 270 12.70 51.45 37.03
C LYS A 270 13.05 52.86 37.48
#